data_AF-A0AAW8FKR4-F1
#
_entry.id   AF-A0AAW8FKR4-F1
#
_cell.length_a   1.000
_cell.length_b   1.000
_cell.length_c   1.000
_cell.angle_alpha   90.00
_cell.angle_beta   90.00
_cell.angle_gamma   90.00
#
_symmetry.space_group_name_H-M   'P 1'
#
loop_
_entity.id
_entity.type
_entity.pdbx_description
1 polymer ?
#
loop_
_entity_poly.entity_id
_entity_poly.type
_entity_poly.pdbx_seq_one_letter_code
_entity_poly.pdbx_strand_id
1 'polypeptide(L)' 'MRFLPFVPAFGLVLLDPERPNGLIHVDIYSHSSATGDAVFTLRPGRDGHWYENFQSEFDRIWTFGRTAGAPDDWA' A
#
# COMPACT_ATOMS: atom_id res chain seq x y z
N MET A 1 10.07 -10.44 1.94
CA MET A 1 8.71 -10.48 2.53
C MET A 1 8.79 -9.84 3.91
N ARG A 2 7.82 -8.98 4.24
CA ARG A 2 7.71 -8.34 5.57
C ARG A 2 6.30 -8.55 6.13
N PHE A 3 6.18 -8.63 7.45
CA PHE A 3 4.93 -8.90 8.15
C PHE A 3 4.47 -7.68 8.95
N LEU A 4 3.17 -7.41 8.89
CA LEU A 4 2.52 -6.39 9.70
C LEU A 4 1.83 -7.04 10.91
N PRO A 5 1.84 -6.41 12.09
CA PRO A 5 1.15 -6.90 13.28
C PRO A 5 -0.36 -6.58 13.27
N PHE A 6 -0.89 -6.08 12.15
CA PHE A 6 -2.30 -5.76 11.95
C PHE A 6 -2.68 -5.96 10.47
N VAL A 7 -3.99 -6.02 10.20
CA VAL A 7 -4.53 -6.03 8.83
C VAL A 7 -4.72 -4.58 8.38
N PRO A 8 -3.98 -4.09 7.36
CA PRO A 8 -4.18 -2.73 6.86
C PRO A 8 -5.58 -2.58 6.24
N ALA A 9 -6.16 -1.38 6.30
CA ALA A 9 -7.47 -1.09 5.72
C ALA A 9 -7.43 -0.94 4.18
N PHE A 10 -6.27 -1.17 3.57
CA PHE A 10 -6.07 -1.06 2.13
C PHE A 10 -4.90 -1.93 1.66
N GLY A 11 -4.91 -2.28 0.38
CA GLY A 11 -3.83 -2.90 -0.37
C GLY A 11 -3.22 -1.93 -1.38
N LEU A 12 -1.91 -2.03 -1.59
CA LEU A 12 -1.16 -1.24 -2.57
C LEU A 12 -0.32 -2.14 -3.47
N VAL A 13 -0.37 -1.87 -4.78
CA VAL A 13 0.56 -2.44 -5.78
C VAL A 13 1.15 -1.31 -6.60
N LEU A 14 2.48 -1.20 -6.59
CA LEU A 14 3.22 -0.18 -7.32
C LEU A 14 3.96 -0.84 -8.50
N LEU A 15 3.81 -0.28 -9.70
CA LEU A 15 4.54 -0.70 -10.90
C LEU A 15 5.36 0.49 -11.41
N ASP A 16 6.68 0.31 -11.46
CA ASP A 16 7.64 1.34 -11.88
C ASP A 16 7.34 2.75 -11.31
N PRO A 17 7.17 2.92 -9.98
CA PRO A 17 6.61 4.14 -9.41
C PRO A 17 7.48 5.39 -9.62
N GLU A 18 8.79 5.20 -9.85
CA GLU A 18 9.74 6.28 -10.14
C GLU A 18 9.73 6.73 -11.61
N ARG A 19 8.92 6.09 -12.48
CA ARG A 19 8.89 6.39 -13.91
C ARG A 19 7.68 7.26 -14.28
N PRO A 20 7.76 8.10 -15.33
CA PRO A 20 6.63 8.92 -15.77
C PRO A 20 5.38 8.11 -16.17
N ASN A 21 5.56 6.84 -16.55
CA ASN A 21 4.49 5.90 -16.89
C ASN A 21 4.16 4.91 -15.75
N GLY A 22 4.61 5.20 -14.53
CA GLY A 22 4.35 4.38 -13.35
C GLY A 22 2.86 4.28 -13.03
N LEU A 23 2.51 3.30 -12.21
CA LEU A 23 1.14 2.97 -11.86
C LEU A 23 1.05 2.58 -10.39
N ILE A 24 0.04 3.08 -9.68
CA ILE A 24 -0.31 2.59 -8.35
C ILE A 24 -1.73 2.08 -8.39
N HIS A 25 -1.92 0.83 -8.00
CA HIS A 25 -3.24 0.26 -7.77
C HIS A 25 -3.55 0.29 -6.28
N VAL A 26 -4.69 0.86 -5.93
CA VAL A 26 -5.17 0.99 -4.55
C VAL A 26 -6.45 0.20 -4.43
N ASP A 27 -6.51 -0.64 -3.40
CA ASP A 27 -7.69 -1.40 -3.01
C ASP A 27 -8.05 -1.00 -1.58
N ILE A 28 -9.18 -0.33 -1.37
CA ILE A 28 -9.64 0.06 -0.03
C ILE A 28 -10.67 -0.95 0.44
N TYR A 29 -10.31 -1.65 1.51
CA TYR A 29 -11.15 -2.69 2.10
C TYR A 29 -12.33 -2.07 2.85
N SER A 30 -13.53 -2.47 2.47
CA SER A 30 -14.76 -2.16 3.17
C SER A 30 -14.98 -3.15 4.31
N HIS A 31 -15.39 -2.65 5.48
CA HIS A 31 -15.92 -3.51 6.55
C HIS A 31 -17.35 -4.03 6.25
N SER A 32 -17.97 -3.55 5.17
CA SER A 32 -19.29 -3.99 4.70
C SER A 32 -19.16 -4.78 3.40
N SER A 33 -19.69 -6.01 3.40
CA SER A 33 -19.73 -6.89 2.23
C SER A 33 -20.84 -6.55 1.22
N ALA A 34 -21.63 -5.49 1.47
CA ALA A 34 -22.79 -5.15 0.66
C ALA A 34 -22.43 -4.39 -0.64
N THR A 35 -21.22 -3.84 -0.71
CA THR A 35 -20.67 -3.17 -1.89
C THR A 35 -19.23 -3.64 -2.09
N GLY A 36 -18.80 -3.80 -3.35
CA GLY A 36 -17.41 -4.14 -3.65
C GLY A 36 -16.43 -3.10 -3.09
N ASP A 37 -15.24 -3.55 -2.75
CA ASP A 37 -14.15 -2.71 -2.25
C ASP A 37 -13.83 -1.59 -3.25
N ALA A 38 -13.45 -0.42 -2.72
CA ALA A 38 -13.17 0.75 -3.56
C ALA A 38 -11.79 0.59 -4.19
N VAL A 39 -11.78 0.17 -5.45
CA VAL A 39 -10.56 -0.05 -6.22
C VAL A 39 -10.35 1.06 -7.24
N PHE A 40 -9.15 1.63 -7.27
CA PHE A 40 -8.77 2.63 -8.27
C PHE A 40 -7.29 2.58 -8.59
N THR A 41 -6.92 3.25 -9.68
CA THR A 41 -5.55 3.26 -10.19
C THR A 41 -5.09 4.69 -10.34
N LEU A 42 -3.89 5.01 -9.87
CA LEU A 42 -3.25 6.32 -9.94
C LEU A 42 -2.13 6.33 -10.98
N ARG A 43 -1.94 7.49 -11.63
CA ARG A 43 -0.87 7.80 -12.57
C ARG A 43 -0.16 9.10 -12.17
N PRO A 44 1.17 9.20 -12.32
CA PRO A 44 1.93 10.38 -11.86
C PRO A 44 1.42 11.69 -12.49
N GLY A 45 1.27 11.70 -13.81
CA GLY A 45 0.84 12.89 -14.55
C GLY A 45 -0.65 13.24 -14.46
N ARG A 46 -1.49 12.33 -13.93
CA ARG A 46 -2.95 12.57 -13.79
C ARG A 46 -3.33 12.94 -12.36
N ASP A 47 -2.75 12.24 -11.39
CA ASP A 47 -3.20 12.29 -10.00
C ASP A 47 -2.22 13.00 -9.06
N GLY A 48 -1.01 13.32 -9.53
CA GLY A 48 -0.03 14.19 -8.87
C GLY A 48 0.14 13.88 -7.39
N HIS A 49 -0.32 14.80 -6.54
CA HIS A 49 -0.24 14.68 -5.08
C HIS A 49 -0.78 13.36 -4.52
N TRP A 50 -1.87 12.82 -5.07
CA TRP A 50 -2.41 11.53 -4.60
C TRP A 50 -1.50 10.36 -4.95
N TYR A 51 -0.83 10.43 -6.12
CA TYR A 51 0.18 9.44 -6.50
C TYR A 51 1.33 9.43 -5.49
N GLU A 52 1.89 10.62 -5.20
CA GLU A 52 2.97 10.80 -4.23
C GLU A 52 2.57 10.34 -2.82
N ASN A 53 1.33 10.64 -2.40
CA ASN A 53 0.83 10.23 -1.10
C ASN A 53 0.79 8.70 -0.94
N PHE A 54 0.19 7.99 -1.91
CA PHE A 54 0.09 6.53 -1.84
C PHE A 54 1.43 5.82 -2.04
N GLN A 55 2.35 6.43 -2.80
CA GLN A 55 3.73 5.96 -2.86
C GLN A 55 4.42 6.07 -1.49
N SER A 56 4.27 7.21 -0.81
CA SER A 56 4.83 7.39 0.55
C SER A 56 4.20 6.42 1.56
N GLU A 57 2.90 6.14 1.46
CA GLU A 57 2.24 5.14 2.33
C GLU A 57 2.78 3.73 2.11
N PHE A 58 3.07 3.34 0.86
CA PHE A 58 3.73 2.08 0.58
C PHE A 58 5.09 1.99 1.29
N ASP A 59 5.92 3.03 1.19
CA ASP A 59 7.24 3.06 1.81
C ASP A 59 7.16 3.00 3.34
N ARG A 60 6.17 3.68 3.94
CA ARG A 60 5.91 3.65 5.39
C ARG A 60 5.54 2.25 5.85
N ILE A 61 4.58 1.60 5.17
CA ILE A 61 4.13 0.24 5.49
C ILE A 61 5.26 -0.75 5.31
N TRP A 62 5.98 -0.65 4.20
CA TRP A 62 7.12 -1.52 3.91
C TRP A 62 8.19 -1.38 4.99
N THR A 63 8.53 -0.16 5.38
CA THR A 63 9.53 0.13 6.41
C THR A 63 9.10 -0.39 7.78
N PHE A 64 7.82 -0.24 8.14
CA PHE A 64 7.26 -0.71 9.40
C PHE A 64 7.22 -2.25 9.52
N GLY A 65 7.02 -2.95 8.39
CA GLY A 65 6.94 -4.40 8.38
C GLY A 65 8.20 -5.10 8.89
N ARG A 66 8.01 -6.16 9.67
CA ARG A 66 9.10 -6.96 10.25
C ARG A 66 9.56 -8.05 9.29
N THR A 67 10.86 -8.37 9.29
CA THR A 67 11.38 -9.47 8.48
C THR A 67 10.98 -10.82 9.07
N ALA A 68 10.72 -11.81 8.22
CA ALA A 68 10.49 -13.19 8.64
C ALA A 68 11.64 -13.69 9.55
N GLY A 69 11.33 -14.20 10.74
CA GLY A 69 12.33 -14.81 11.63
C GLY A 69 13.16 -13.83 12.47
N ALA A 70 12.83 -12.53 12.47
CA ALA A 70 13.31 -11.65 13.53
C ALA A 70 12.77 -12.15 14.88
N PRO A 71 13.57 -12.23 15.95
CA PRO A 71 13.07 -12.58 17.27
C PRO A 71 11.96 -11.61 17.64
N ASP A 72 10.85 -12.13 18.17
CA ASP A 72 9.86 -11.25 18.75
C ASP A 72 10.44 -10.55 19.99
N ASP A 73 10.16 -9.25 20.11
CA ASP A 73 10.63 -8.40 21.21
C ASP A 73 9.95 -8.70 22.56
N TRP A 74 9.24 -9.83 22.72
CA TRP A 74 8.52 -10.19 23.95
C TRP A 74 9.31 -11.07 24.94
N ALA A 75 10.61 -11.31 24.71
CA ALA A 75 11.46 -12.07 25.62
C ALA A 75 11.83 -11.32 26.91
#